data_AF-A0A9Y3S3B1-F1
#
_entry.id   AF-A0A9Y3S3B1-F1
#
_cell.length_a   1.000
_cell.length_b   1.000
_cell.length_c   1.000
_cell.angle_alpha   90.00
_cell.angle_beta   90.00
_cell.angle_gamma   90.00
#
_symmetry.space_group_name_H-M   'P 1'
#
loop_
_entity.id
_entity.type
_entity.pdbx_description
1 polymer ?
#
loop_
_entity_poly.entity_id
_entity_poly.type
_entity_poly.pdbx_seq_one_letter_code
_entity_poly.pdbx_strand_id
1 'polypeptide(L)'
;MAATVCNEDFTNLQLLLKAPSKDAVREVCVQSQRGLSQRLTESTAATLGISEAQAAQLVQSLHALSHYVLFYNLSSPEQILAIFPESFHSSLKNLITKILLENSATWRTEALSNQSE
;
A
#
# COMPACT_ATOMS: atom_id res chain seq x y z
N MET A 1 -9.02 -7.41 -13.98
CA MET A 1 -8.67 -8.67 -13.28
C MET A 1 -8.57 -8.35 -11.80
N ALA A 2 -9.27 -9.08 -10.93
CA ALA A 2 -9.24 -8.82 -9.49
C ALA A 2 -7.80 -9.00 -8.98
N ALA A 3 -7.18 -7.92 -8.51
CA ALA A 3 -5.83 -7.94 -7.96
C ALA A 3 -5.83 -8.89 -6.76
N THR A 4 -5.16 -10.03 -6.90
CA THR A 4 -4.91 -10.95 -5.78
C THR A 4 -3.60 -10.52 -5.15
N VAL A 5 -3.61 -10.25 -3.85
CA VAL A 5 -2.40 -9.93 -3.10
C VAL A 5 -1.68 -11.24 -2.81
N CYS A 6 -0.47 -11.39 -3.35
CA CYS A 6 0.34 -12.61 -3.27
C CYS A 6 1.37 -12.51 -2.13
N ASN A 7 1.97 -13.65 -1.75
CA ASN A 7 3.04 -13.70 -0.74
C ASN A 7 4.24 -12.80 -1.08
N GLU A 8 4.53 -12.63 -2.36
CA GLU A 8 5.58 -11.71 -2.83
C GLU A 8 5.24 -10.26 -2.53
N ASP A 9 3.97 -9.85 -2.66
CA ASP A 9 3.53 -8.50 -2.32
C ASP A 9 3.78 -8.20 -0.84
N PHE A 10 3.47 -9.15 0.04
CA PHE A 10 3.78 -9.02 1.46
C PHE A 10 5.29 -8.98 1.73
N THR A 11 6.09 -9.73 0.98
CA THR A 11 7.56 -9.63 1.09
C THR A 11 8.05 -8.24 0.70
N ASN A 12 7.50 -7.65 -0.36
CA ASN A 12 7.83 -6.29 -0.79
C ASN A 12 7.39 -5.26 0.24
N LEU A 13 6.20 -5.40 0.83
CA LEU A 13 5.70 -4.50 1.87
C LEU A 13 6.64 -4.43 3.08
N GLN A 14 7.39 -5.50 3.39
CA GLN A 14 8.38 -5.46 4.47
C GLN A 14 9.54 -4.48 4.21
N LEU A 15 9.77 -4.06 2.97
CA LEU A 15 10.74 -3.01 2.63
C LEU A 15 10.39 -1.66 3.28
N LEU A 16 9.11 -1.43 3.61
CA LEU A 16 8.69 -0.25 4.38
C LEU A 16 9.31 -0.20 5.79
N LEU A 17 9.82 -1.32 6.33
CA LEU A 17 10.58 -1.30 7.58
C LEU A 17 11.89 -0.54 7.47
N LYS A 18 12.42 -0.36 6.25
CA LYS A 18 13.60 0.48 6.00
C LYS A 18 13.28 1.98 5.97
N ALA A 19 11.99 2.35 6.03
CA ALA A 19 11.61 3.74 6.01
C ALA A 19 12.19 4.48 7.22
N PRO A 20 12.65 5.73 7.03
CA PRO A 20 13.25 6.51 8.10
C PRO A 20 12.23 6.92 9.17
N SER A 21 10.93 6.91 8.84
CA SER A 21 9.85 7.31 9.73
C SER A 21 8.50 6.71 9.34
N LYS A 22 7.54 6.76 10.27
CA LYS A 22 6.14 6.36 10.01
C LYS A 22 5.47 7.26 8.97
N ASP A 23 5.85 8.53 8.93
CA ASP A 23 5.33 9.50 7.96
C ASP A 23 5.78 9.16 6.54
N ALA A 24 7.04 8.74 6.36
CA ALA A 24 7.53 8.25 5.08
C ALA A 24 6.75 7.02 4.59
N VAL A 25 6.45 6.06 5.48
CA VAL A 25 5.60 4.90 5.15
C VAL A 25 4.21 5.34 4.69
N ARG A 26 3.60 6.27 5.42
CA ARG A 26 2.28 6.82 5.08
C ARG A 26 2.31 7.50 3.72
N GLU A 27 3.30 8.33 3.46
CA GLU A 27 3.45 9.04 2.19
C GLU A 27 3.55 8.06 1.02
N VAL A 28 4.43 7.06 1.11
CA VAL A 28 4.59 6.02 0.07
C VAL A 28 3.28 5.25 -0.14
N CYS A 29 2.57 4.87 0.92
CA CYS A 29 1.25 4.21 0.81
C CYS A 29 0.22 5.08 0.06
N VAL A 30 0.10 6.36 0.41
CA VAL A 30 -0.86 7.28 -0.19
C VAL A 30 -0.51 7.58 -1.65
N GLN A 31 0.78 7.79 -1.94
CA GLN A 31 1.21 8.04 -3.30
C GLN A 31 1.01 6.80 -4.17
N SER A 32 1.32 5.59 -3.66
CA SER A 32 1.19 4.34 -4.43
C SER A 32 -0.25 4.06 -4.87
N GLN A 33 -1.23 4.55 -4.13
CA GLN A 33 -2.64 4.47 -4.51
C GLN A 33 -2.97 5.23 -5.79
N ARG A 34 -2.31 6.37 -6.04
CA ARG A 34 -2.53 7.17 -7.27
C ARG A 34 -1.96 6.51 -8.53
N GLY A 35 -1.28 5.38 -8.38
CA GLY A 35 -0.78 4.56 -9.47
C GLY A 35 0.75 4.51 -9.53
N LEU A 36 1.24 3.64 -10.41
CA LEU A 36 2.66 3.47 -10.65
C LEU A 36 3.19 4.67 -11.44
N SER A 37 4.10 5.43 -10.83
CA SER A 37 4.82 6.51 -11.49
C SER A 37 6.32 6.30 -11.32
N GLN A 38 7.07 6.60 -12.38
CA GLN A 38 8.54 6.50 -12.36
C GLN A 38 9.14 7.40 -11.27
N ARG A 39 8.66 8.65 -11.16
CA ARG A 39 9.11 9.59 -10.12
C ARG A 39 8.84 9.07 -8.71
N LEU A 40 7.70 8.42 -8.52
CA LEU A 40 7.29 7.86 -7.24
C LEU A 40 8.18 6.67 -6.87
N THR A 41 8.50 5.83 -7.85
CA THR A 41 9.43 4.70 -7.71
C THR A 41 10.82 5.19 -7.32
N GLU A 42 11.37 6.18 -8.04
CA GLU A 42 12.67 6.79 -7.75
C GLU A 42 12.69 7.44 -6.34
N SER A 43 11.65 8.20 -6.00
CA SER A 43 11.50 8.83 -4.68
C SER A 43 11.40 7.78 -3.57
N THR A 44 10.63 6.72 -3.78
CA THR A 44 10.48 5.61 -2.82
C THR A 44 11.79 4.85 -2.64
N ALA A 45 12.50 4.58 -3.74
CA ALA A 45 13.82 3.96 -3.72
C ALA A 45 14.82 4.79 -2.90
N ALA A 46 14.88 6.10 -3.13
CA ALA A 46 15.72 7.03 -2.40
C ALA A 46 15.34 7.14 -0.91
N THR A 47 14.03 7.20 -0.61
CA THR A 47 13.51 7.33 0.76
C THR A 47 13.79 6.11 1.61
N LEU A 48 13.64 4.91 1.03
CA LEU A 48 13.83 3.63 1.73
C LEU A 48 15.27 3.11 1.63
N GLY A 49 16.12 3.74 0.81
CA GLY A 49 17.47 3.24 0.52
C GLY A 49 17.45 1.85 -0.12
N ILE A 50 16.54 1.62 -1.08
CA ILE A 50 16.38 0.36 -1.81
C ILE A 50 16.60 0.57 -3.31
N SER A 51 16.66 -0.53 -4.07
CA SER A 51 16.77 -0.47 -5.53
C SER A 51 15.44 -0.08 -6.19
N GLU A 52 15.50 0.57 -7.36
CA GLU A 52 14.31 1.00 -8.11
C GLU A 52 13.37 -0.17 -8.44
N ALA A 53 13.92 -1.36 -8.77
CA ALA A 53 13.14 -2.56 -9.01
C ALA A 53 12.31 -2.95 -7.77
N GLN A 54 12.92 -2.92 -6.58
CA GLN A 54 12.23 -3.21 -5.32
C GLN A 54 11.20 -2.13 -4.99
N ALA A 55 11.50 -0.86 -5.26
CA ALA A 55 10.55 0.21 -5.07
C ALA A 55 9.34 0.07 -6.00
N ALA A 56 9.54 -0.28 -7.27
CA ALA A 56 8.46 -0.50 -8.24
C ALA A 56 7.53 -1.62 -7.78
N GLN A 57 8.12 -2.74 -7.35
CA GLN A 57 7.37 -3.87 -6.80
C GLN A 57 6.62 -3.49 -5.52
N LEU A 58 7.23 -2.73 -4.61
CA LEU A 58 6.58 -2.23 -3.40
C LEU A 58 5.37 -1.35 -3.72
N VAL A 59 5.52 -0.39 -4.63
CA VAL A 59 4.45 0.53 -5.04
C VAL A 59 3.31 -0.27 -5.68
N GLN A 60 3.63 -1.26 -6.52
CA GLN A 60 2.65 -2.14 -7.14
C GLN A 60 1.90 -2.98 -6.09
N SER A 61 2.63 -3.53 -5.11
CA SER A 61 2.07 -4.30 -3.99
C SER A 61 1.10 -3.46 -3.16
N LEU A 62 1.48 -2.22 -2.85
CA LEU A 62 0.66 -1.25 -2.12
C LEU A 62 -0.58 -0.87 -2.92
N HIS A 63 -0.43 -0.60 -4.21
CA HIS A 63 -1.54 -0.28 -5.09
C HIS A 63 -2.56 -1.44 -5.14
N ALA A 64 -2.07 -2.68 -5.35
CA ALA A 64 -2.90 -3.88 -5.37
C ALA A 64 -3.65 -4.09 -4.05
N LEU A 65 -2.95 -3.98 -2.91
CA LEU A 65 -3.55 -4.12 -1.58
C LEU A 65 -4.63 -3.06 -1.33
N SER A 66 -4.34 -1.82 -1.67
CA SER A 66 -5.27 -0.72 -1.40
C SER A 66 -6.50 -0.79 -2.30
N HIS A 67 -6.32 -1.20 -3.56
CA HIS A 67 -7.43 -1.50 -4.47
C HIS A 67 -8.26 -2.70 -3.98
N TYR A 68 -7.63 -3.75 -3.45
CA TYR A 68 -8.31 -4.88 -2.83
C TYR A 68 -9.20 -4.42 -1.66
N VAL A 69 -8.66 -3.62 -0.74
CA VAL A 69 -9.40 -3.07 0.40
C VAL A 69 -10.62 -2.25 -0.04
N LEU A 70 -10.45 -1.40 -1.06
CA LEU A 70 -11.54 -0.59 -1.60
C LEU A 70 -12.59 -1.45 -2.32
N PHE A 71 -12.16 -2.42 -3.11
CA PHE A 71 -13.01 -3.31 -3.90
C PHE A 71 -13.87 -4.21 -3.02
N TYR A 72 -13.27 -4.82 -1.99
CA TYR A 72 -14.00 -5.64 -1.01
C TYR A 72 -14.69 -4.83 0.09
N ASN A 73 -14.60 -3.49 0.01
CA ASN A 73 -15.18 -2.56 0.97
C ASN A 73 -14.83 -2.87 2.43
N LEU A 74 -13.55 -3.14 2.68
CA LEU A 74 -13.08 -3.46 4.02
C LEU A 74 -13.05 -2.19 4.85
N SER A 75 -13.96 -2.10 5.81
CA SER A 75 -14.17 -0.92 6.66
C SER A 75 -13.67 -1.12 8.08
N SER A 76 -13.17 -2.33 8.40
CA SER A 76 -12.73 -2.71 9.75
C SER A 76 -11.27 -3.13 9.75
N PRO A 77 -10.50 -2.79 10.82
CA PRO A 77 -9.09 -3.15 10.90
C PRO A 77 -8.88 -4.67 10.92
N GLU A 78 -9.77 -5.42 11.57
CA GLU A 78 -9.71 -6.88 11.65
C GLU A 78 -9.78 -7.54 10.26
N GLN A 79 -10.64 -7.01 9.38
CA GLN A 79 -10.78 -7.51 8.01
C GLN A 79 -9.51 -7.29 7.20
N ILE A 80 -8.87 -6.13 7.35
CA ILE A 80 -7.63 -5.79 6.66
C ILE A 80 -6.46 -6.60 7.24
N LEU A 81 -6.40 -6.73 8.57
CA LEU A 81 -5.39 -7.54 9.26
C LEU A 81 -5.46 -9.01 8.86
N ALA A 82 -6.66 -9.54 8.61
CA ALA A 82 -6.86 -10.92 8.17
C ALA A 82 -6.30 -11.21 6.77
N ILE A 83 -6.02 -10.17 5.96
CA ILE A 83 -5.37 -10.31 4.65
C ILE A 83 -3.86 -10.59 4.82
N PHE A 84 -3.25 -10.06 5.88
CA PHE A 84 -1.82 -10.20 6.10
C PHE A 84 -1.48 -11.60 6.61
N PRO A 85 -0.38 -12.21 6.12
CA PRO A 85 0.07 -13.49 6.64
C PRO A 85 0.55 -13.36 8.09
N GLU A 86 0.45 -14.44 8.86
CA GLU A 86 0.86 -14.46 10.28
C GLU A 86 2.35 -14.15 10.47
N SER A 87 3.19 -14.48 9.48
CA SER A 87 4.62 -14.18 9.44
C SER A 87 4.92 -12.69 9.23
N PHE A 88 3.92 -11.86 8.91
CA PHE A 88 4.13 -10.44 8.64
C PHE A 88 4.34 -9.62 9.92
N HIS A 89 5.23 -8.63 9.85
CA HIS A 89 5.63 -7.82 10.99
C HIS A 89 4.44 -7.07 11.63
N SER A 90 4.12 -7.40 12.88
CA SER A 90 2.91 -6.92 13.56
C SER A 90 2.79 -5.40 13.64
N SER A 91 3.89 -4.68 13.87
CA SER A 91 3.86 -3.21 13.92
C SER A 91 3.55 -2.60 12.55
N LEU A 92 4.12 -3.18 11.48
CA LEU A 92 3.95 -2.68 10.12
C LEU A 92 2.55 -2.95 9.60
N LYS A 93 1.98 -4.16 9.79
CA LYS A 93 0.59 -4.44 9.35
C LYS A 93 -0.40 -3.52 10.05
N ASN A 94 -0.20 -3.24 11.34
CA ASN A 94 -1.07 -2.32 12.08
C ASN A 94 -0.95 -0.89 11.53
N LEU A 95 0.25 -0.45 11.17
CA LEU A 95 0.46 0.86 10.57
C LEU A 95 -0.19 0.97 9.18
N ILE A 96 0.06 -0.01 8.30
CA ILE A 96 -0.53 -0.06 6.96
C ILE A 96 -2.06 -0.10 7.07
N THR A 97 -2.60 -0.96 7.94
CA THR A 97 -4.05 -1.06 8.19
C THR A 97 -4.64 0.28 8.61
N LYS A 98 -3.99 1.01 9.52
CA LYS A 98 -4.43 2.35 9.92
C LYS A 98 -4.42 3.32 8.73
N ILE A 99 -3.32 3.39 7.97
CA ILE A 99 -3.20 4.28 6.81
C ILE A 99 -4.30 3.96 5.78
N LEU A 100 -4.52 2.69 5.48
CA LEU A 100 -5.56 2.24 4.55
C LEU A 100 -6.94 2.69 5.01
N LEU A 101 -7.29 2.48 6.28
CA LEU A 101 -8.58 2.91 6.83
C LEU A 101 -8.73 4.42 6.82
N GLU A 102 -7.71 5.15 7.27
CA GLU A 102 -7.68 6.63 7.30
C GLU A 102 -7.92 7.23 5.92
N ASN A 103 -7.36 6.62 4.86
CA ASN A 103 -7.47 7.15 3.49
C ASN A 103 -8.57 6.47 2.65
N SER A 104 -9.17 5.37 3.13
CA SER A 104 -10.16 4.59 2.38
C SER A 104 -11.35 5.41 1.90
N ALA A 105 -11.83 6.35 2.72
CA ALA A 105 -12.93 7.24 2.37
C ALA A 105 -12.57 8.17 1.21
N THR A 106 -11.37 8.77 1.27
CA THR A 106 -10.84 9.65 0.22
C THR A 106 -10.64 8.88 -1.09
N TRP A 107 -9.93 7.75 -1.05
CA TRP A 107 -9.65 6.97 -2.25
C TRP A 107 -10.91 6.39 -2.88
N ARG A 108 -11.91 5.99 -2.08
CA ARG A 108 -13.20 5.56 -2.63
C ARG A 108 -13.89 6.70 -3.38
N THR A 109 -13.86 7.91 -2.81
CA THR A 109 -14.43 9.09 -3.47
C THR A 109 -13.70 9.40 -4.77
N GLU A 110 -12.36 9.39 -4.76
CA GLU A 110 -11.54 9.58 -5.97
C GLU A 110 -11.79 8.49 -7.02
N ALA A 111 -11.90 7.22 -6.61
CA ALA A 111 -12.16 6.09 -7.50
C ALA A 111 -13.55 6.16 -8.16
N LEU A 112 -14.56 6.64 -7.43
CA LEU A 112 -15.90 6.89 -7.98
C LEU A 112 -15.89 8.06 -8.97
N SER A 113 -15.18 9.14 -8.64
CA SER A 113 -15.05 10.31 -9.54
C SER A 113 -14.33 9.95 -10.85
N ASN A 114 -13.31 9.09 -10.80
CA ASN A 114 -12.55 8.65 -11.98
C ASN A 114 -13.34 7.66 -12.87
N GLN A 115 -14.52 7.20 -12.47
CA GLN A 115 -15.43 6.38 -13.29
C GLN A 115 -16.51 7.20 -14.02
N SER A 116 -16.64 8.49 -13.72
CA SER A 116 -17.68 9.37 -14.28
C SER A 116 -17.21 10.34 -15.38
N GLU A 117 -15.99 10.18 -15.90
CA GLU A 117 -15.49 10.90 -17.09
C GLU A 117 -15.43 10.01 -18.35
#